data_AF-A0A183KIT4-F1
#
_entry.id   AF-A0A183KIT4-F1
#
_cell.length_a   1.000
_cell.length_b   1.000
_cell.length_c   1.000
_cell.angle_alpha   90.00
_cell.angle_beta   90.00
_cell.angle_gamma   90.00
#
_symmetry.space_group_name_H-M   'P 1'
#
loop_
_entity.id
_entity.type
_entity.pdbx_description
1 polymer ?
#
loop_
_entity_poly.entity_id
_entity_poly.type
_entity_poly.pdbx_seq_one_letter_code
_entity_poly.pdbx_strand_id
1 'polypeptide(L)'
;MFFSCKYAALALPIRAFTSASDPPCSSMMLSKYVKVFTYSKSSPSIVTGLLHAVLYRTILLFPLYIFLNHNEFRQYGTKMIQYVADYLETIDKRKVFPKIHPGYLTKLIPNEAPNESESWEDIMKDVEKLIMPGVTHWQHPHFHAYFPCGCSYTSICADILADGISSIGFTWVSNPACTELEVVMIDWMAKTLGLPEHFLFGENTGGVIQVRNK
;
A
#
# COMPACT_ATOMS: atom_id res chain seq x y z
N MET A 1 6.67 -16.02 22.71
CA MET A 1 5.51 -16.67 22.08
C MET A 1 5.32 -15.96 20.75
N PHE A 2 5.76 -16.58 19.66
CA PHE A 2 5.88 -15.96 18.35
C PHE A 2 4.56 -16.13 17.60
N PHE A 3 3.97 -15.03 17.15
CA PHE A 3 2.68 -15.01 16.46
C PHE A 3 2.91 -15.11 14.95
N SER A 4 2.40 -16.18 14.32
CA SER A 4 2.46 -16.45 12.89
C SER A 4 1.23 -15.84 12.21
N CYS A 5 1.35 -14.69 11.54
CA CYS A 5 0.16 -13.95 11.06
C CYS A 5 -0.31 -14.37 9.65
N LYS A 6 -1.36 -15.21 9.60
CA LYS A 6 -2.10 -15.64 8.39
C LYS A 6 -2.97 -14.56 7.72
N TYR A 7 -3.32 -13.46 8.40
CA TYR A 7 -4.11 -12.38 7.80
C TYR A 7 -3.31 -11.23 7.20
N ALA A 8 -1.97 -11.26 7.25
CA ALA A 8 -1.19 -10.25 6.54
C ALA A 8 -1.50 -10.28 5.03
N ALA A 9 -1.81 -11.45 4.45
CA ALA A 9 -2.24 -11.57 3.06
C ALA A 9 -3.65 -11.01 2.76
N LEU A 10 -4.62 -11.08 3.70
CA LEU A 10 -5.91 -10.38 3.57
C LEU A 10 -5.80 -8.89 3.91
N ALA A 11 -4.79 -8.49 4.68
CA ALA A 11 -4.43 -7.11 4.92
C ALA A 11 -3.66 -6.47 3.75
N LEU A 12 -3.09 -7.25 2.82
CA LEU A 12 -2.45 -6.72 1.61
C LEU A 12 -3.45 -6.03 0.67
N PRO A 13 -4.63 -6.60 0.36
CA PRO A 13 -5.72 -5.85 -0.28
C PRO A 13 -6.10 -4.62 0.51
N ILE A 14 -6.20 -4.71 1.86
CA ILE A 14 -6.50 -3.52 2.69
C ILE A 14 -5.41 -2.47 2.49
N ARG A 15 -4.12 -2.82 2.48
CA ARG A 15 -3.01 -1.88 2.22
C ARG A 15 -3.10 -1.28 0.81
N ALA A 16 -3.50 -2.05 -0.20
CA ALA A 16 -3.77 -1.55 -1.55
C ALA A 16 -5.00 -0.60 -1.60
N PHE A 17 -6.05 -0.89 -0.82
CA PHE A 17 -7.26 -0.07 -0.72
C PHE A 17 -7.09 1.18 0.18
N THR A 18 -6.26 1.11 1.22
CA THR A 18 -5.94 2.24 2.13
C THR A 18 -4.78 3.08 1.63
N SER A 19 -3.87 2.55 0.80
CA SER A 19 -2.86 3.34 0.07
C SER A 19 -3.53 4.40 -0.81
N ALA A 20 -4.72 4.09 -1.35
CA ALA A 20 -5.54 5.06 -2.08
C ALA A 20 -6.23 6.11 -1.17
N SER A 21 -6.23 5.95 0.16
CA SER A 21 -7.06 6.76 1.07
C SER A 21 -6.35 7.41 2.27
N ASP A 22 -5.12 7.02 2.67
CA ASP A 22 -4.45 7.66 3.82
C ASP A 22 -2.90 7.71 3.68
N PRO A 23 -2.27 8.91 3.73
CA PRO A 23 -0.83 9.03 3.84
C PRO A 23 -0.35 8.94 5.29
N PRO A 24 0.84 8.37 5.58
CA PRO A 24 1.53 8.68 6.82
C PRO A 24 1.99 10.15 6.77
N CYS A 25 1.33 10.99 7.57
CA CYS A 25 1.73 12.36 7.86
C CYS A 25 3.25 12.49 8.08
N SER A 26 3.94 13.18 7.18
CA SER A 26 5.27 13.71 7.44
C SER A 26 5.16 15.18 7.83
N SER A 27 5.31 15.48 9.12
CA SER A 27 5.54 16.85 9.57
C SER A 27 7.01 17.22 9.34
N MET A 28 7.22 18.07 8.34
CA MET A 28 8.22 19.12 8.17
C MET A 28 9.50 19.15 9.05
N MET A 29 10.61 19.30 8.31
CA MET A 29 11.76 20.21 8.51
C MET A 29 12.94 19.80 9.42
N LEU A 30 14.07 19.72 8.72
CA LEU A 30 15.46 19.78 9.16
C LEU A 30 15.75 20.74 10.32
N SER A 31 16.56 20.27 11.27
CA SER A 31 17.73 21.05 11.68
C SER A 31 18.91 20.10 11.93
N LYS A 32 19.91 20.25 11.06
CA LYS A 32 21.28 19.74 11.04
C LYS A 32 21.81 19.14 12.37
N TYR A 33 22.52 18.02 12.19
CA TYR A 33 23.35 17.30 13.15
C TYR A 33 22.63 16.48 14.21
N VAL A 34 22.78 15.16 14.05
CA VAL A 34 22.74 14.15 15.11
C VAL A 34 23.46 14.67 16.35
N LYS A 35 22.71 15.20 17.32
CA LYS A 35 23.15 15.25 18.71
C LYS A 35 21.94 15.32 19.63
N VAL A 36 21.77 14.19 20.32
CA VAL A 36 21.20 14.08 21.65
C VAL A 36 19.67 14.22 21.71
N PHE A 37 19.07 13.04 21.89
CA PHE A 37 17.84 12.77 22.62
C PHE A 37 17.32 13.93 23.48
N THR A 38 15.99 14.10 23.44
CA THR A 38 15.16 14.94 24.32
C THR A 38 15.19 16.44 24.02
N TYR A 39 14.10 16.99 23.46
CA TYR A 39 13.22 17.91 24.20
C TYR A 39 11.99 18.30 23.36
N SER A 40 10.82 17.82 23.77
CA SER A 40 9.52 18.28 23.25
C SER A 40 9.14 19.59 23.94
N LYS A 41 8.50 20.54 23.23
CA LYS A 41 7.70 21.61 23.83
C LYS A 41 6.20 21.36 23.72
N SER A 42 5.82 20.12 23.97
CA SER A 42 4.46 19.71 24.36
C SER A 42 4.62 18.35 25.02
N SER A 43 4.56 18.27 26.35
CA SER A 43 4.74 17.01 27.08
C SER A 43 3.86 15.92 26.49
N PRO A 44 4.41 14.92 25.78
CA PRO A 44 3.69 13.71 25.49
C PRO A 44 3.52 13.04 26.85
N SER A 45 2.31 12.64 27.21
CA SER A 45 2.14 11.79 28.38
C SER A 45 3.09 10.58 28.23
N ILE A 46 3.62 10.08 29.34
CA ILE A 46 4.50 8.89 29.38
C ILE A 46 3.88 7.72 28.57
N VAL A 47 2.55 7.69 28.49
CA VAL A 47 1.74 6.74 27.72
C VAL A 47 1.97 6.85 26.20
N THR A 48 2.05 8.05 25.62
CA THR A 48 2.27 8.25 24.17
C THR A 48 3.69 7.87 23.74
N GLY A 49 4.67 8.11 24.62
CA GLY A 49 6.06 7.70 24.42
C GLY A 49 6.24 6.18 24.54
N LEU A 50 5.57 5.54 25.51
CA LEU A 50 5.56 4.09 25.63
C LEU A 50 4.82 3.42 24.47
N LEU A 51 3.68 3.95 24.02
CA LEU A 51 2.96 3.41 22.87
C LEU A 51 3.81 3.46 21.61
N HIS A 52 4.48 4.59 21.31
CA HIS A 52 5.40 4.66 20.19
C HIS A 52 6.59 3.72 20.35
N ALA A 53 7.20 3.62 21.54
CA ALA A 53 8.34 2.73 21.77
C ALA A 53 7.96 1.24 21.72
N VAL A 54 6.78 0.87 22.24
CA VAL A 54 6.22 -0.48 22.18
C VAL A 54 5.75 -0.81 20.77
N LEU A 55 5.13 0.11 20.03
CA LEU A 55 4.80 -0.07 18.61
C LEU A 55 6.07 -0.16 17.76
N TYR A 56 7.07 0.70 17.96
CA TYR A 56 8.34 0.61 17.24
C TYR A 56 9.10 -0.68 17.56
N ARG A 57 9.17 -1.11 18.83
CA ARG A 57 9.75 -2.40 19.18
C ARG A 57 8.93 -3.57 18.65
N THR A 58 7.60 -3.51 18.72
CA THR A 58 6.73 -4.59 18.25
C THR A 58 6.68 -4.64 16.73
N ILE A 59 6.84 -3.52 16.00
CA ILE A 59 6.81 -3.49 14.53
C ILE A 59 8.20 -3.72 13.93
N LEU A 60 9.29 -3.16 14.48
CA LEU A 60 10.65 -3.46 14.01
C LEU A 60 11.16 -4.83 14.47
N LEU A 61 10.62 -5.39 15.57
CA LEU A 61 10.92 -6.74 16.04
C LEU A 61 9.75 -7.72 15.84
N PHE A 62 8.70 -7.36 15.10
CA PHE A 62 7.90 -8.37 14.40
C PHE A 62 8.64 -8.60 13.09
N PRO A 63 9.37 -9.72 12.94
CA PRO A 63 9.53 -10.25 11.61
C PRO A 63 8.10 -10.53 11.13
N LEU A 64 7.60 -9.75 10.18
CA LEU A 64 6.47 -10.14 9.34
C LEU A 64 6.93 -11.37 8.56
N TYR A 65 6.98 -12.52 9.23
CA TYR A 65 7.49 -13.78 8.70
C TYR A 65 6.37 -14.47 7.93
N ILE A 66 5.91 -13.82 6.86
CA ILE A 66 5.52 -14.55 5.65
C ILE A 66 6.80 -14.59 4.81
N PHE A 67 7.78 -15.36 5.26
CA PHE A 67 9.01 -15.52 4.48
C PHE A 67 8.75 -16.60 3.43
N LEU A 68 8.08 -16.21 2.34
CA LEU A 68 8.21 -16.99 1.11
C LEU A 68 9.70 -16.96 0.76
N ASN A 69 10.33 -18.12 0.63
CA ASN A 69 11.67 -18.16 0.08
C ASN A 69 11.64 -17.73 -1.39
N HIS A 70 12.79 -17.45 -2.00
CA HIS A 70 12.86 -16.96 -3.38
C HIS A 70 12.12 -17.85 -4.41
N ASN A 71 12.10 -19.17 -4.21
CA ASN A 71 11.41 -20.09 -5.12
C ASN A 71 9.90 -20.04 -4.90
N GLU A 72 9.46 -20.00 -3.63
CA GLU A 72 8.05 -19.82 -3.29
C GLU A 72 7.52 -18.47 -3.77
N PHE A 73 8.29 -17.39 -3.63
CA PHE A 73 7.95 -16.07 -4.16
C PHE A 73 7.78 -16.11 -5.68
N ARG A 74 8.70 -16.74 -6.41
CA ARG A 74 8.57 -16.90 -7.88
C ARG A 74 7.33 -17.70 -8.23
N GLN A 75 7.08 -18.80 -7.53
CA GLN A 75 5.95 -19.67 -7.78
C GLN A 75 4.62 -18.97 -7.51
N TYR A 76 4.42 -18.46 -6.29
CA TYR A 76 3.17 -17.84 -5.87
C TYR A 76 2.97 -16.45 -6.47
N GLY A 77 4.04 -15.69 -6.68
CA GLY A 77 4.00 -14.42 -7.41
C GLY A 77 3.51 -14.62 -8.85
N THR A 78 4.02 -15.65 -9.54
CA THR A 78 3.54 -15.99 -10.90
C THR A 78 2.07 -16.43 -10.88
N LYS A 79 1.67 -17.26 -9.92
CA LYS A 79 0.25 -17.65 -9.74
C LYS A 79 -0.64 -16.44 -9.47
N MET A 80 -0.17 -15.45 -8.70
CA MET A 80 -0.92 -14.22 -8.42
C MET A 80 -1.08 -13.35 -9.67
N ILE A 81 -0.02 -13.21 -10.49
CA ILE A 81 -0.10 -12.49 -11.76
C ILE A 81 -1.14 -13.14 -12.69
N GLN A 82 -1.13 -14.47 -12.80
CA GLN A 82 -2.14 -15.22 -13.57
C GLN A 82 -3.55 -14.96 -13.04
N TYR A 83 -3.74 -15.08 -11.73
CA TYR A 83 -5.03 -14.81 -11.08
C TYR A 83 -5.55 -13.38 -11.36
N VAL A 84 -4.69 -12.37 -11.28
CA VAL A 84 -5.07 -10.97 -11.52
C VAL A 84 -5.44 -10.75 -12.99
N ALA A 85 -4.68 -11.34 -13.93
CA ALA A 85 -4.99 -11.28 -15.36
C ALA A 85 -6.35 -11.94 -15.65
N ASP A 86 -6.57 -13.17 -15.17
CA ASP A 86 -7.82 -13.90 -15.34
C ASP A 86 -9.00 -13.15 -14.70
N TYR A 87 -8.79 -12.56 -13.52
CA TYR A 87 -9.80 -11.74 -12.84
C TYR A 87 -10.19 -10.51 -13.65
N LEU A 88 -9.23 -9.76 -14.20
CA LEU A 88 -9.50 -8.56 -14.99
C LEU A 88 -10.09 -8.90 -16.36
N GLU A 89 -9.66 -10.00 -16.99
CA GLU A 89 -10.22 -10.49 -18.26
C GLU A 89 -11.68 -10.95 -18.10
N THR A 90 -12.04 -11.52 -16.95
CA THR A 90 -13.38 -12.09 -16.70
C THR A 90 -14.22 -11.29 -15.70
N ILE A 91 -13.85 -10.04 -15.43
CA ILE A 91 -14.49 -9.21 -14.40
C ILE A 91 -15.96 -8.93 -14.71
N ASP A 92 -16.33 -8.92 -15.99
CA ASP A 92 -17.70 -8.73 -16.51
C ASP A 92 -18.66 -9.86 -16.08
N LYS A 93 -18.12 -11.02 -15.72
CA LYS A 93 -18.91 -12.16 -15.20
C LYS A 93 -19.25 -12.00 -13.71
N ARG A 94 -18.63 -11.05 -13.01
CA ARG A 94 -18.85 -10.82 -11.57
C ARG A 94 -19.92 -9.75 -11.35
N LYS A 95 -20.52 -9.71 -10.16
CA LYS A 95 -21.51 -8.69 -9.83
C LYS A 95 -20.81 -7.37 -9.52
N VAL A 96 -21.09 -6.31 -10.29
CA VAL A 96 -20.55 -4.96 -10.10
C VAL A 96 -20.55 -4.52 -8.62
N PHE A 97 -21.70 -4.67 -7.96
CA PHE A 97 -21.92 -4.27 -6.57
C PHE A 97 -22.43 -5.46 -5.74
N PRO A 98 -21.89 -5.70 -4.54
CA PRO A 98 -22.25 -6.85 -3.71
C PRO A 98 -23.58 -6.65 -2.99
N LYS A 99 -24.30 -7.74 -2.70
CA LYS A 99 -25.56 -7.73 -1.92
C LYS A 99 -25.31 -8.26 -0.51
N ILE A 100 -24.58 -7.50 0.30
CA ILE A 100 -24.15 -7.86 1.66
C ILE A 100 -24.52 -6.77 2.67
N HIS A 101 -24.50 -7.12 3.96
CA HIS A 101 -24.75 -6.18 5.06
C HIS A 101 -23.44 -5.89 5.83
N PRO A 102 -23.32 -4.71 6.48
CA PRO A 102 -22.21 -4.43 7.37
C PRO A 102 -22.00 -5.54 8.41
N GLY A 103 -20.75 -5.93 8.63
CA GLY A 103 -20.39 -7.03 9.53
C GLY A 103 -20.61 -8.45 8.95
N TYR A 104 -20.82 -8.60 7.63
CA TYR A 104 -20.91 -9.96 7.04
C TYR A 104 -19.62 -10.77 7.26
N LEU A 105 -18.45 -10.13 7.12
CA LEU A 105 -17.16 -10.82 7.13
C LEU A 105 -16.75 -11.29 8.53
N THR A 106 -17.11 -10.54 9.57
CA THR A 106 -16.82 -10.91 10.97
C THR A 106 -17.50 -12.20 11.40
N LYS A 107 -18.54 -12.64 10.68
CA LYS A 107 -19.23 -13.93 10.91
C LYS A 107 -18.57 -15.09 10.17
N LEU A 108 -17.70 -14.81 9.21
CA LEU A 108 -17.08 -15.79 8.32
C LEU A 108 -15.60 -16.03 8.64
N ILE A 109 -14.96 -15.07 9.32
CA ILE A 109 -13.55 -15.13 9.71
C ILE A 109 -13.45 -15.43 11.22
N PRO A 110 -12.48 -16.26 11.66
CA PRO A 110 -12.11 -16.43 13.06
C PRO A 110 -11.95 -15.11 13.83
N ASN A 111 -12.35 -15.12 15.11
CA ASN A 111 -12.22 -13.94 15.98
C ASN A 111 -10.77 -13.62 16.39
N GLU A 112 -9.87 -14.59 16.25
CA GLU A 112 -8.47 -14.47 16.64
C GLU A 112 -7.56 -14.90 15.50
N ALA A 113 -6.35 -14.31 15.48
CA ALA A 113 -5.34 -14.73 14.53
C ALA A 113 -4.90 -16.18 14.85
N PRO A 114 -4.91 -17.07 13.86
CA PRO A 114 -4.43 -18.44 14.04
C PRO A 114 -2.94 -18.50 14.42
N ASN A 115 -2.56 -19.50 15.23
CA ASN A 115 -1.21 -19.64 15.78
C ASN A 115 -0.20 -20.31 14.83
N GLU A 116 -0.68 -21.16 13.93
CA GLU A 116 0.12 -21.89 12.93
C GLU A 116 -0.03 -21.23 11.55
N SER A 117 0.78 -21.62 10.55
CA SER A 117 0.67 -21.13 9.17
C SER A 117 -0.34 -21.93 8.33
N GLU A 118 -0.89 -21.33 7.27
CA GLU A 118 -1.83 -21.97 6.32
C GLU A 118 -1.16 -22.11 4.97
N SER A 119 -1.66 -23.05 4.16
CA SER A 119 -1.22 -23.17 2.78
C SER A 119 -1.68 -21.96 1.97
N TRP A 120 -0.88 -21.60 0.95
CA TRP A 120 -1.26 -20.57 -0.01
C TRP A 120 -2.60 -20.89 -0.70
N GLU A 121 -2.80 -22.18 -1.02
CA GLU A 121 -3.99 -22.67 -1.68
C GLU A 121 -5.26 -22.46 -0.83
N ASP A 122 -5.18 -22.65 0.49
CA ASP A 122 -6.33 -22.42 1.37
C ASP A 122 -6.62 -20.93 1.53
N ILE A 123 -5.58 -20.09 1.60
CA ILE A 123 -5.72 -18.62 1.61
C ILE A 123 -6.43 -18.13 0.35
N MET A 124 -6.00 -18.58 -0.83
CA MET A 124 -6.62 -18.15 -2.10
C MET A 124 -8.06 -18.68 -2.26
N LYS A 125 -8.38 -19.87 -1.75
CA LYS A 125 -9.77 -20.35 -1.68
C LYS A 125 -10.63 -19.42 -0.83
N ASP A 126 -10.12 -18.96 0.31
CA ASP A 126 -10.85 -18.03 1.18
C ASP A 126 -10.98 -16.64 0.58
N VAL A 127 -9.98 -16.15 -0.17
CA VAL A 127 -10.10 -14.91 -0.95
C VAL A 127 -11.30 -14.99 -1.90
N GLU A 128 -11.39 -16.03 -2.71
CA GLU A 128 -12.50 -16.17 -3.66
C GLU A 128 -13.84 -16.44 -2.99
N LYS A 129 -13.86 -17.21 -1.90
CA LYS A 129 -15.10 -17.61 -1.23
C LYS A 129 -15.66 -16.52 -0.31
N LEU A 130 -14.81 -15.80 0.41
CA LEU A 130 -15.21 -14.91 1.51
C LEU A 130 -15.04 -13.43 1.14
N ILE A 131 -14.02 -13.08 0.37
CA ILE A 131 -13.67 -11.68 0.06
C ILE A 131 -14.31 -11.23 -1.24
N MET A 132 -14.04 -11.92 -2.35
CA MET A 132 -14.48 -11.51 -3.68
C MET A 132 -16.01 -11.28 -3.81
N PRO A 133 -16.91 -12.03 -3.13
CA PRO A 133 -18.34 -11.75 -3.17
C PRO A 133 -18.76 -10.43 -2.50
N GLY A 134 -17.90 -9.86 -1.65
CA GLY A 134 -18.09 -8.58 -0.99
C GLY A 134 -17.30 -7.42 -1.62
N VAL A 135 -16.51 -7.67 -2.67
CA VAL A 135 -15.79 -6.63 -3.39
C VAL A 135 -16.75 -5.88 -4.31
N THR A 136 -16.70 -4.55 -4.27
CA THR A 136 -17.26 -3.72 -5.33
C THR A 136 -16.24 -3.68 -6.47
N HIS A 137 -16.60 -4.16 -7.65
CA HIS A 137 -15.66 -4.31 -8.77
C HIS A 137 -15.56 -3.00 -9.57
N TRP A 138 -14.69 -2.08 -9.12
CA TRP A 138 -14.48 -0.77 -9.73
C TRP A 138 -14.02 -0.81 -11.20
N GLN A 139 -13.33 -1.87 -11.60
CA GLN A 139 -12.87 -2.08 -12.98
C GLN A 139 -13.91 -2.76 -13.88
N HIS A 140 -15.11 -3.06 -13.38
CA HIS A 140 -16.14 -3.70 -14.17
C HIS A 140 -16.67 -2.73 -15.25
N PRO A 141 -16.93 -3.18 -16.50
CA PRO A 141 -17.43 -2.32 -17.59
C PRO A 141 -18.81 -1.66 -17.34
N HIS A 142 -19.49 -2.01 -16.25
CA HIS A 142 -20.80 -1.49 -15.87
C HIS A 142 -20.75 -0.73 -14.53
N PHE A 143 -19.54 -0.47 -14.01
CA PHE A 143 -19.35 0.41 -12.87
C PHE A 143 -19.32 1.87 -13.34
N HIS A 144 -20.39 2.62 -13.05
CA HIS A 144 -20.56 4.02 -13.46
C HIS A 144 -20.77 4.97 -12.27
N ALA A 145 -20.44 4.52 -11.05
CA ALA A 145 -20.51 5.35 -9.85
C ALA A 145 -19.18 6.12 -9.64
N TYR A 146 -19.25 7.25 -8.94
CA TYR A 146 -18.09 8.08 -8.55
C TYR A 146 -17.21 8.49 -9.76
N PHE A 147 -15.89 8.33 -9.63
CA PHE A 147 -14.91 8.52 -10.70
C PHE A 147 -14.17 7.20 -10.93
N PRO A 148 -13.85 6.84 -12.19
CA PRO A 148 -13.14 5.61 -12.49
C PRO A 148 -11.75 5.62 -11.86
N CYS A 149 -11.37 4.50 -11.25
CA CYS A 149 -10.00 4.30 -10.80
C CYS A 149 -9.17 3.83 -12.00
N GLY A 150 -8.16 4.60 -12.40
CA GLY A 150 -7.25 4.16 -13.46
C GLY A 150 -6.37 3.01 -12.95
N CYS A 151 -6.55 1.82 -13.51
CA CYS A 151 -5.67 0.68 -13.24
C CYS A 151 -5.32 0.01 -14.58
N SER A 152 -4.04 -0.28 -14.78
CA SER A 152 -3.52 -0.89 -16.00
C SER A 152 -2.55 -2.02 -15.64
N TYR A 153 -2.33 -2.97 -16.56
CA TYR A 153 -1.30 -3.98 -16.34
C TYR A 153 0.08 -3.37 -16.13
N THR A 154 0.38 -2.24 -16.78
CA THR A 154 1.63 -1.51 -16.59
C THR A 154 1.76 -0.96 -15.16
N SER A 155 0.70 -0.38 -14.60
CA SER A 155 0.73 0.12 -13.22
C SER A 155 0.89 -1.01 -12.21
N ILE A 156 0.22 -2.15 -12.42
CA ILE A 156 0.37 -3.33 -11.55
C ILE A 156 1.82 -3.85 -11.57
N CYS A 157 2.44 -3.94 -12.75
CA CYS A 157 3.85 -4.33 -12.86
C CYS A 157 4.78 -3.32 -12.18
N ALA A 158 4.49 -2.03 -12.29
CA ALA A 158 5.25 -0.98 -11.62
C ALA A 158 5.13 -1.10 -10.08
N ASP A 159 3.94 -1.41 -9.56
CA ASP A 159 3.72 -1.65 -8.12
C ASP A 159 4.53 -2.86 -7.62
N ILE A 160 4.54 -3.97 -8.37
CA ILE A 160 5.37 -5.15 -8.04
C ILE A 160 6.86 -4.77 -7.96
N LEU A 161 7.35 -3.97 -8.91
CA LEU A 161 8.74 -3.51 -8.91
C LEU A 161 9.03 -2.56 -7.75
N ALA A 162 8.13 -1.61 -7.48
CA ALA A 162 8.26 -0.65 -6.39
C ALA A 162 8.29 -1.35 -5.02
N ASP A 163 7.39 -2.32 -4.81
CA ASP A 163 7.36 -3.15 -3.61
C ASP A 163 8.63 -4.00 -3.46
N GLY A 164 9.16 -4.53 -4.56
CA GLY A 164 10.41 -5.29 -4.57
C GLY A 164 11.65 -4.46 -4.23
N ILE A 165 11.72 -3.20 -4.69
CA ILE A 165 12.80 -2.26 -4.34
C ILE A 165 12.65 -1.80 -2.89
N SER A 166 11.40 -1.64 -2.40
CA SER A 166 11.07 -1.30 -1.01
C SER A 166 11.83 -0.08 -0.47
N SER A 167 12.08 0.90 -1.33
CA SER A 167 12.86 2.10 -0.96
C SER A 167 11.99 3.21 -0.40
N ILE A 168 12.52 3.99 0.55
CA ILE A 168 11.84 5.16 1.11
C ILE A 168 12.57 6.45 0.69
N GLY A 169 11.93 7.27 -0.14
CA GLY A 169 12.48 8.48 -0.75
C GLY A 169 12.14 9.79 -0.01
N PHE A 170 12.22 9.83 1.32
CA PHE A 170 11.87 11.04 2.09
C PHE A 170 12.93 12.16 1.99
N THR A 171 14.14 11.84 1.53
CA THR A 171 15.16 12.81 1.14
C THR A 171 15.88 12.34 -0.12
N TRP A 172 16.53 13.26 -0.82
CA TRP A 172 17.38 12.91 -1.96
C TRP A 172 18.43 11.85 -1.59
N VAL A 173 19.08 11.97 -0.42
CA VAL A 173 20.11 11.01 0.02
C VAL A 173 19.53 9.63 0.33
N SER A 174 18.27 9.54 0.77
CA SER A 174 17.65 8.24 1.10
C SER A 174 17.24 7.45 -0.14
N ASN A 175 16.91 8.13 -1.26
CA ASN A 175 16.80 7.50 -2.57
C ASN A 175 16.97 8.54 -3.71
N PRO A 176 18.20 8.71 -4.24
CA PRO A 176 18.47 9.67 -5.30
C PRO A 176 17.67 9.36 -6.57
N ALA A 177 17.64 8.08 -6.99
CA ALA A 177 16.97 7.67 -8.21
C ALA A 177 15.46 7.96 -8.17
N CYS A 178 14.80 7.75 -7.03
CA CYS A 178 13.39 8.09 -6.86
C CYS A 178 13.15 9.60 -6.99
N THR A 179 14.01 10.41 -6.35
CA THR A 179 13.86 11.87 -6.35
C THR A 179 14.07 12.45 -7.75
N GLU A 180 15.15 12.04 -8.42
CA GLU A 180 15.45 12.50 -9.78
C GLU A 180 14.40 12.04 -10.79
N LEU A 181 13.89 10.81 -10.66
CA LEU A 181 12.85 10.29 -11.53
C LEU A 181 11.52 11.04 -11.34
N GLU A 182 11.14 11.36 -10.10
CA GLU A 182 9.93 12.16 -9.83
C GLU A 182 9.99 13.53 -10.50
N VAL A 183 11.15 14.20 -10.43
CA VAL A 183 11.39 15.49 -11.10
C VAL A 183 11.09 15.38 -12.59
N VAL A 184 11.72 14.40 -13.27
CA VAL A 184 11.55 14.20 -14.72
C VAL A 184 10.10 13.88 -15.09
N MET A 185 9.45 13.00 -14.32
CA MET A 185 8.08 12.54 -14.60
C MET A 185 7.04 13.65 -14.44
N ILE A 186 7.17 14.47 -13.40
CA ILE A 186 6.29 15.63 -13.19
C ILE A 186 6.50 16.66 -14.29
N ASP A 187 7.74 16.90 -14.71
CA ASP A 187 8.05 17.79 -15.83
C ASP A 187 7.41 17.31 -17.14
N TRP A 188 7.49 16.01 -17.42
CA TRP A 188 6.82 15.40 -18.57
C TRP A 188 5.30 15.54 -18.49
N MET A 189 4.72 15.34 -17.31
CA MET A 189 3.28 15.53 -17.09
C MET A 189 2.88 16.98 -17.32
N ALA A 190 3.60 17.95 -16.74
CA ALA A 190 3.34 19.37 -16.92
C ALA A 190 3.41 19.80 -18.39
N LYS A 191 4.42 19.32 -19.12
CA LYS A 191 4.55 19.55 -20.58
C LYS A 191 3.41 18.93 -21.37
N THR A 192 3.01 17.71 -21.03
CA THR A 192 1.89 17.00 -21.69
C THR A 192 0.56 17.72 -21.47
N LEU A 193 0.37 18.33 -20.30
CA LEU A 193 -0.80 19.14 -19.96
C LEU A 193 -0.75 20.56 -20.56
N GLY A 194 0.36 20.95 -21.22
CA GLY A 194 0.54 22.29 -21.78
C GLY A 194 0.68 23.38 -20.71
N LEU A 195 1.18 23.03 -19.51
CA LEU A 195 1.36 24.01 -18.44
C LEU A 195 2.50 24.99 -18.78
N PRO A 196 2.40 26.26 -18.34
CA PRO A 196 3.49 27.23 -18.47
C PRO A 196 4.79 26.77 -17.81
N GLU A 197 5.93 27.28 -18.30
CA GLU A 197 7.26 26.88 -17.81
C GLU A 197 7.48 27.07 -16.31
N HIS A 198 6.78 28.01 -15.66
CA HIS A 198 6.91 28.21 -14.21
C HIS A 198 6.31 27.08 -13.36
N PHE A 199 5.64 26.09 -13.97
CA PHE A 199 5.26 24.83 -13.30
C PHE A 199 6.31 23.73 -13.46
N LEU A 200 7.30 23.91 -14.34
CA LEU A 200 8.42 22.99 -14.49
C LEU A 200 9.44 23.19 -13.36
N PHE A 201 10.26 22.17 -13.11
CA PHE A 201 11.30 22.26 -12.10
C PHE A 201 12.36 23.31 -12.44
N GLY A 202 12.65 24.16 -11.46
CA GLY A 202 13.64 25.24 -11.52
C GLY A 202 14.06 25.64 -10.11
N GLU A 203 14.73 26.79 -9.92
CA GLU A 203 15.27 27.17 -8.60
C GLU A 203 14.20 27.24 -7.48
N ASN A 204 12.96 27.65 -7.81
CA ASN A 204 11.85 27.78 -6.85
C ASN A 204 10.50 27.29 -7.41
N THR A 205 10.54 26.45 -8.45
CA THR A 205 9.35 25.98 -9.17
C THR A 205 9.38 24.46 -9.29
N GLY A 206 8.22 23.84 -9.50
CA GLY A 206 8.09 22.41 -9.69
C GLY A 206 6.77 21.86 -9.16
N GLY A 207 6.69 20.54 -9.07
CA GLY A 207 5.54 19.80 -8.53
C GLY A 207 5.99 18.63 -7.66
N VAL A 208 5.04 17.93 -7.06
CA VAL A 208 5.34 16.76 -6.22
C VAL A 208 4.18 15.78 -6.30
N ILE A 209 4.48 14.48 -6.27
CA ILE A 209 3.49 13.41 -6.19
C ILE A 209 3.20 13.15 -4.69
N GLN A 210 2.44 14.05 -4.07
CA GLN A 210 2.03 13.95 -2.66
C GLN A 210 0.59 14.39 -2.44
N VAL A 211 -0.11 13.68 -1.55
CA VAL A 211 -1.39 14.14 -1.03
C VAL A 211 -1.11 15.15 0.08
N ARG A 212 -1.44 16.43 -0.19
CA ARG A 212 -1.31 17.49 0.81
C ARG A 212 -2.67 17.66 1.50
N ASN A 213 -2.77 17.24 2.76
CA ASN A 213 -3.91 17.61 3.58
C ASN A 213 -3.88 19.13 3.80
N LYS A 214 -4.97 19.80 3.43
CA LYS A 214 -5.21 21.21 3.74
C LYS A 214 -5.76 21.37 5.15
#